data_AF-A0A2X2W8Y3-F1
#
_entry.id   AF-A0A2X2W8Y3-F1
#
_cell.length_a   1.000
_cell.length_b   1.000
_cell.length_c   1.000
_cell.angle_alpha   90.00
_cell.angle_beta   90.00
_cell.angle_gamma   90.00
#
_symmetry.space_group_name_H-M   'P 1'
#
loop_
_entity.id
_entity.type
_entity.pdbx_description
1 polymer ?
#
loop_
_entity_poly.entity_id
_entity_poly.type
_entity_poly.pdbx_seq_one_letter_code
_entity_poly.pdbx_strand_id
1 'polypeptide(L)'
;MKIELYPKSMLERLWKKDKKWFSDGIGQKPICLRCGNPLDEQLMVNSLCRHAKIYICQQCGADEAMRDYAKIVMPFESWYGVTSKRVEELPKSGSLPLTTVCSFLDIFPSTVAPDKSKSGRPDCEIAYSRSDYDGYRWWTTWFHCRQEPIPENLSKEIDQFQNALFCMPEFKTLGTMQKLCIIAAPVGDSEFNLFSETTHLYIWLRMLTQPKNYNLYVHYYQKELS
;
A
#
# COMPACT_ATOMS: atom_id res chain seq x y z
N MET A 1 14.12 -5.15 7.58
CA MET A 1 13.02 -4.18 7.35
C MET A 1 11.72 -4.96 7.12
N LYS A 2 10.57 -4.46 7.59
CA LYS A 2 9.25 -5.05 7.33
C LYS A 2 8.33 -3.98 6.78
N ILE A 3 7.63 -4.25 5.69
CA ILE A 3 6.71 -3.32 5.02
C ILE A 3 5.30 -3.88 5.13
N GLU A 4 4.33 -3.02 5.42
CA GLU A 4 2.92 -3.40 5.54
C GLU A 4 2.02 -2.37 4.84
N LEU A 5 0.97 -2.85 4.17
CA LEU A 5 -0.04 -1.97 3.56
C LEU A 5 -0.88 -1.31 4.65
N TYR A 6 -0.95 0.01 4.60
CA TYR A 6 -1.74 0.82 5.52
C TYR A 6 -3.01 1.34 4.82
N PRO A 7 -4.19 1.33 5.47
CA PRO A 7 -4.49 0.80 6.81
C PRO A 7 -4.91 -0.68 6.83
N LYS A 8 -4.85 -1.39 5.69
CA LYS A 8 -5.25 -2.82 5.57
C LYS A 8 -4.67 -3.70 6.68
N SER A 9 -3.36 -3.62 6.93
CA SER A 9 -2.67 -4.42 7.94
C SER A 9 -3.15 -4.14 9.37
N MET A 10 -3.59 -2.91 9.66
CA MET A 10 -4.16 -2.56 10.96
C MET A 10 -5.55 -3.18 11.13
N LEU A 11 -6.38 -3.08 10.09
CA LEU A 11 -7.71 -3.69 10.08
C LEU A 11 -7.62 -5.21 10.24
N GLU A 12 -6.68 -5.88 9.57
CA GLU A 12 -6.48 -7.33 9.73
C GLU A 12 -6.00 -7.70 11.15
N ARG A 13 -5.17 -6.87 11.78
CA ARG A 13 -4.76 -7.06 13.19
C ARG A 13 -5.92 -6.84 14.16
N LEU A 14 -6.71 -5.79 13.96
CA LEU A 14 -7.91 -5.52 14.74
C LEU A 14 -8.89 -6.69 14.63
N TRP A 15 -9.11 -7.17 13.40
CA TRP A 15 -9.95 -8.32 13.15
C TRP A 15 -9.45 -9.59 13.85
N LYS A 16 -8.14 -9.85 13.89
CA LYS A 16 -7.61 -11.01 14.63
C LYS A 16 -7.96 -10.98 16.12
N LYS A 17 -8.08 -9.79 16.73
CA LYS A 17 -8.55 -9.63 18.11
C LYS A 17 -10.05 -9.91 18.19
N ASP A 18 -10.84 -9.22 17.37
CA ASP A 18 -12.31 -9.34 17.34
C ASP A 18 -12.77 -10.77 17.03
N LYS A 19 -12.07 -11.47 16.12
CA LYS A 19 -12.37 -12.84 15.70
C LYS A 19 -12.33 -13.86 16.86
N LYS A 20 -11.54 -13.60 17.91
CA LYS A 20 -11.46 -14.51 19.08
C LYS A 20 -12.80 -14.68 19.78
N TRP A 21 -13.66 -13.66 19.73
CA TRP A 21 -15.01 -13.74 20.29
C TRP A 21 -15.82 -14.91 19.71
N PHE A 22 -15.63 -15.24 18.42
CA PHE A 22 -16.34 -16.37 17.78
C PHE A 22 -15.89 -17.75 18.25
N SER A 23 -14.74 -17.84 18.93
CA SER A 23 -14.25 -19.09 19.53
C SER A 23 -14.59 -19.16 21.02
N ASP A 24 -14.40 -18.05 21.73
CA ASP A 24 -14.42 -18.06 23.20
C ASP A 24 -15.76 -17.56 23.77
N GLY A 25 -16.54 -16.80 22.99
CA GLY A 25 -17.80 -16.17 23.41
C GLY A 25 -17.64 -15.04 24.44
N ILE A 26 -16.42 -14.65 24.77
CA ILE A 26 -16.11 -13.71 25.85
C ILE A 26 -16.02 -12.27 25.33
N GLY A 27 -16.73 -11.37 26.00
CA GLY A 27 -16.67 -9.93 25.75
C GLY A 27 -17.77 -9.42 24.82
N GLN A 28 -17.58 -8.21 24.30
CA GLN A 28 -18.57 -7.57 23.43
C GLN A 28 -18.61 -8.25 22.06
N LYS A 29 -19.82 -8.46 21.55
CA LYS A 29 -20.07 -8.97 20.20
C LYS A 29 -19.35 -8.10 19.16
N PRO A 30 -18.53 -8.68 18.28
CA PRO A 30 -17.84 -7.96 17.23
C PRO A 30 -18.80 -7.24 16.29
N ILE A 31 -18.36 -6.06 15.85
CA ILE A 31 -19.01 -5.27 14.83
C ILE A 31 -18.23 -5.34 13.52
N CYS A 32 -18.94 -5.15 12.41
CA CYS A 32 -18.36 -5.12 11.08
C CYS A 32 -17.36 -3.97 10.97
N LEU A 33 -16.09 -4.27 10.69
CA LEU A 33 -15.06 -3.24 10.56
C LEU A 33 -15.30 -2.30 9.38
N ARG A 34 -16.18 -2.64 8.43
CA ARG A 34 -16.52 -1.78 7.29
C ARG A 34 -17.61 -0.75 7.61
N CYS A 35 -18.73 -1.18 8.20
CA CYS A 35 -19.90 -0.31 8.42
C CYS A 35 -20.25 -0.03 9.89
N GLY A 36 -19.68 -0.77 10.85
CA GLY A 36 -19.98 -0.62 12.28
C GLY A 36 -21.22 -1.37 12.78
N ASN A 37 -22.01 -1.99 11.88
CA ASN A 37 -23.15 -2.81 12.28
C ASN A 37 -22.70 -4.12 12.97
N PRO A 38 -23.50 -4.69 13.88
CA PRO A 38 -23.21 -6.00 14.48
C PRO A 38 -22.98 -7.08 13.42
N LEU A 39 -21.98 -7.94 13.64
CA LEU A 39 -21.82 -9.15 12.84
C LEU A 39 -22.83 -10.22 13.25
N ASP A 40 -23.09 -11.18 12.37
CA ASP A 40 -23.80 -12.40 12.76
C ASP A 40 -22.97 -13.18 13.79
N GLU A 41 -23.62 -13.93 14.68
CA GLU A 41 -22.95 -14.73 15.72
C GLU A 41 -22.25 -15.96 15.14
N GLN A 42 -22.80 -16.48 14.04
CA GLN A 42 -22.18 -17.54 13.29
C GLN A 42 -21.19 -16.92 12.30
N LEU A 43 -19.90 -17.14 12.52
CA LEU A 43 -18.85 -16.57 11.67
C LEU A 43 -19.06 -16.88 10.18
N MET A 44 -19.56 -18.07 9.87
CA MET A 44 -19.79 -18.56 8.50
C MET A 44 -20.94 -17.84 7.78
N VAL A 45 -21.85 -17.18 8.51
CA VAL A 45 -22.93 -16.36 7.94
C VAL A 45 -22.38 -15.03 7.44
N ASN A 46 -21.33 -14.51 8.09
CA ASN A 46 -20.63 -13.30 7.66
C ASN A 46 -19.80 -13.56 6.39
N SER A 47 -19.55 -12.51 5.60
CA SER A 47 -18.81 -12.61 4.35
C SER A 47 -17.31 -12.36 4.56
N LEU A 48 -16.45 -13.17 3.94
CA LEU A 48 -15.02 -12.87 3.90
C LEU A 48 -14.76 -11.74 2.90
N CYS A 49 -14.08 -10.69 3.34
CA CYS A 49 -13.66 -9.58 2.50
C CYS A 49 -12.74 -10.05 1.35
N ARG A 50 -12.95 -9.50 0.16
CA ARG A 50 -12.20 -9.79 -1.07
C ARG A 50 -10.79 -9.21 -1.06
N HIS A 51 -10.59 -8.11 -0.35
CA HIS A 51 -9.35 -7.32 -0.38
C HIS A 51 -8.54 -7.39 0.92
N ALA A 52 -9.08 -7.99 1.98
CA ALA A 52 -8.42 -8.15 3.29
C ALA A 52 -8.87 -9.43 4.00
N LYS A 53 -8.05 -9.97 4.90
CA LYS A 53 -8.35 -11.18 5.68
C LYS A 53 -9.29 -10.91 6.86
N ILE A 54 -10.48 -10.40 6.57
CA ILE A 54 -11.46 -9.87 7.55
C ILE A 54 -12.85 -10.38 7.20
N TYR A 55 -13.65 -10.79 8.19
CA TYR A 55 -15.08 -11.01 7.95
C TYR A 55 -15.85 -9.70 8.16
N ILE A 56 -16.75 -9.44 7.23
CA ILE A 56 -17.66 -8.28 7.19
C ILE A 56 -19.10 -8.80 7.17
N CYS A 57 -20.07 -7.96 7.54
CA CYS A 57 -21.48 -8.37 7.51
C CYS A 57 -21.94 -8.69 6.08
N GLN A 58 -23.01 -9.48 5.94
CA GLN A 58 -23.52 -9.90 4.63
C GLN A 58 -23.85 -8.73 3.70
N GLN A 59 -24.44 -7.66 4.23
CA GLN A 59 -24.77 -6.47 3.46
C GLN A 59 -23.51 -5.81 2.90
N CYS A 60 -22.45 -5.69 3.70
CA CYS A 60 -21.16 -5.21 3.23
C CYS A 60 -20.52 -6.18 2.23
N GLY A 61 -20.66 -7.49 2.40
CA GLY A 61 -20.18 -8.49 1.45
C GLY A 61 -20.83 -8.36 0.07
N ALA A 62 -22.15 -8.17 0.02
CA ALA A 62 -22.89 -7.90 -1.21
C ALA A 62 -22.46 -6.59 -1.87
N ASP A 63 -22.38 -5.49 -1.10
CA ASP A 63 -21.89 -4.20 -1.59
C ASP A 63 -20.43 -4.28 -2.09
N GLU A 64 -19.58 -5.08 -1.42
CA GLU A 64 -18.20 -5.35 -1.89
C GLU A 64 -18.20 -6.00 -3.26
N ALA A 65 -18.98 -7.07 -3.45
CA ALA A 65 -19.02 -7.80 -4.70
C ALA A 65 -19.46 -6.92 -5.88
N MET A 66 -20.45 -6.05 -5.66
CA MET A 66 -20.92 -5.11 -6.67
C MET A 66 -19.87 -4.05 -7.01
N ARG A 67 -19.19 -3.50 -5.98
CA ARG A 67 -18.13 -2.50 -6.17
C ARG A 67 -16.89 -3.07 -6.83
N ASP A 68 -16.50 -4.30 -6.47
CA ASP A 68 -15.40 -5.04 -7.06
C ASP A 68 -15.64 -5.27 -8.56
N TYR A 69 -16.84 -5.70 -8.94
CA TYR A 69 -17.25 -5.83 -10.34
C TYR A 69 -17.15 -4.51 -11.11
N ALA A 70 -17.60 -3.41 -10.50
CA ALA A 70 -17.55 -2.07 -11.09
C ALA A 70 -16.19 -1.36 -10.94
N LYS A 71 -15.18 -2.01 -10.35
CA LYS A 71 -13.84 -1.43 -10.08
C LYS A 71 -13.87 -0.13 -9.26
N ILE A 72 -14.82 0.01 -8.35
CA ILE A 72 -15.03 1.18 -7.47
C ILE A 72 -14.97 0.77 -6.00
N VAL A 73 -13.86 0.14 -5.63
CA VAL A 73 -13.64 -0.39 -4.28
C VAL A 73 -13.63 0.74 -3.26
N MET A 74 -14.28 0.49 -2.13
CA MET A 74 -14.31 1.43 -1.01
C MET A 74 -12.92 1.49 -0.36
N PRO A 75 -12.26 2.67 -0.30
CA PRO A 75 -10.97 2.82 0.35
C PRO A 75 -11.03 2.40 1.81
N PHE A 76 -9.98 1.74 2.32
CA PHE A 76 -9.95 1.26 3.70
C PHE A 76 -10.00 2.40 4.72
N GLU A 77 -9.57 3.59 4.34
CA GLU A 77 -9.63 4.82 5.14
C GLU A 77 -11.09 5.22 5.46
N SER A 78 -12.05 4.84 4.60
CA SER A 78 -13.48 5.09 4.80
C SER A 78 -14.17 4.02 5.65
N TRP A 79 -13.46 2.96 6.05
CA TRP A 79 -14.06 1.88 6.83
C TRP A 79 -14.27 2.29 8.29
N TYR A 80 -15.35 1.81 8.90
CA TYR A 80 -15.69 2.07 10.28
C TYR A 80 -14.52 1.82 11.24
N GLY A 81 -13.76 0.73 11.09
CA GLY A 81 -12.61 0.42 11.95
C GLY A 81 -11.52 1.52 11.95
N VAL A 82 -11.39 2.26 10.85
CA VAL A 82 -10.50 3.42 10.73
C VAL A 82 -11.19 4.69 11.23
N THR A 83 -12.39 5.00 10.75
CA THR A 83 -13.08 6.26 11.08
C THR A 83 -13.52 6.35 12.55
N SER A 84 -13.78 5.21 13.20
CA SER A 84 -14.03 5.12 14.65
C SER A 84 -12.76 5.11 15.50
N LYS A 85 -11.57 5.23 14.88
CA LYS A 85 -10.24 5.22 15.53
C LYS A 85 -9.90 3.95 16.30
N ARG A 86 -10.67 2.86 16.16
CA ARG A 86 -10.37 1.56 16.79
C ARG A 86 -9.02 0.99 16.39
N VAL A 87 -8.55 1.28 15.17
CA VAL A 87 -7.20 0.90 14.74
C VAL A 87 -6.10 1.63 15.52
N GLU A 88 -6.35 2.84 16.02
CA GLU A 88 -5.37 3.63 16.80
C GLU A 88 -5.14 3.05 18.19
N GLU A 89 -6.08 2.25 18.72
CA GLU A 89 -5.92 1.51 19.99
C GLU A 89 -4.89 0.38 19.88
N LEU A 90 -4.50 -0.02 18.67
CA LEU A 90 -3.51 -1.07 18.47
C LEU A 90 -2.10 -0.53 18.73
N PRO A 91 -1.21 -1.37 19.29
CA PRO A 91 0.20 -1.03 19.38
C PRO A 91 0.77 -0.63 18.01
N LYS A 92 1.53 0.48 17.99
CA LYS A 92 2.26 0.92 16.81
C LYS A 92 3.12 -0.23 16.29
N SER A 93 3.02 -0.50 15.00
CA SER A 93 3.86 -1.48 14.33
C SER A 93 5.24 -0.87 14.10
N GLY A 94 6.30 -1.65 14.28
CA GLY A 94 7.64 -1.27 13.80
C GLY A 94 7.83 -1.43 12.29
N SER A 95 6.78 -1.87 11.58
CA SER A 95 6.77 -1.97 10.12
C SER A 95 6.64 -0.60 9.46
N LEU A 96 7.26 -0.45 8.29
CA LEU A 96 7.09 0.70 7.43
C LEU A 96 5.74 0.64 6.73
N PRO A 97 4.93 1.71 6.81
CA PRO A 97 3.65 1.75 6.14
C PRO A 97 3.84 2.04 4.64
N LEU A 98 3.09 1.31 3.81
CA LEU A 98 2.89 1.63 2.41
C LEU A 98 1.48 2.20 2.26
N THR A 99 1.38 3.48 1.88
CA THR A 99 0.15 4.30 1.92
C THR A 99 -0.30 4.72 0.51
N THR A 100 -1.57 5.09 0.40
CA THR A 100 -2.17 5.68 -0.82
C THR A 100 -1.95 7.19 -0.90
N VAL A 101 -1.66 7.84 0.23
CA VAL A 101 -1.43 9.28 0.33
C VAL A 101 0.06 9.58 0.37
N CYS A 102 0.51 10.50 -0.49
CA CYS A 102 1.88 10.99 -0.50
C CYS A 102 2.08 12.03 0.61
N SER A 103 3.02 11.77 1.51
CA SER A 103 3.41 12.66 2.62
C SER A 103 4.49 13.68 2.26
N PHE A 104 5.08 13.57 1.07
CA PHE A 104 6.22 14.37 0.60
C PHE A 104 5.91 15.05 -0.74
N LEU A 105 4.68 15.55 -0.93
CA LEU A 105 4.27 16.20 -2.18
C LEU A 105 5.07 17.48 -2.48
N ASP A 106 5.62 18.10 -1.45
CA ASP A 106 6.43 19.32 -1.47
C ASP A 106 7.77 19.17 -2.20
N ILE A 107 8.31 17.95 -2.32
CA ILE A 107 9.57 17.73 -3.05
C ILE A 107 9.39 17.81 -4.57
N PHE A 108 8.15 17.72 -5.07
CA PHE A 108 7.88 17.75 -6.50
C PHE A 108 7.75 19.21 -6.98
N PRO A 109 8.40 19.59 -8.11
CA PRO A 109 8.30 20.94 -8.64
C PRO A 109 6.84 21.36 -8.91
N SER A 110 6.43 22.52 -8.41
CA SER A 110 5.14 23.12 -8.75
C SER A 110 5.04 23.35 -10.25
N THR A 111 3.91 23.00 -10.86
CA THR A 111 3.62 23.15 -12.30
C THR A 111 3.49 24.60 -12.79
N VAL A 112 3.84 25.58 -11.95
CA VAL A 112 3.67 27.00 -12.22
C VAL A 112 5.05 27.61 -12.48
N ALA A 113 5.27 28.01 -13.74
CA ALA A 113 6.35 28.86 -14.28
C ALA A 113 7.50 28.11 -15.03
N PRO A 114 8.13 28.78 -16.03
CA PRO A 114 8.07 28.33 -17.41
C PRO A 114 9.47 28.28 -18.00
N ASP A 115 10.28 27.29 -17.64
CA ASP A 115 11.55 27.08 -18.34
C ASP A 115 11.63 25.64 -18.85
N LYS A 116 11.39 25.52 -20.15
CA LYS A 116 11.21 24.26 -20.90
C LYS A 116 12.55 23.53 -21.14
N SER A 117 13.47 23.57 -20.17
CA SER A 117 14.82 22.99 -20.33
C SER A 117 15.25 22.04 -19.20
N LYS A 118 14.56 22.01 -18.04
CA LYS A 118 14.71 20.95 -17.04
C LYS A 118 13.40 20.16 -16.92
N SER A 119 13.36 18.98 -17.51
CA SER A 119 12.26 18.03 -17.32
C SER A 119 12.20 17.53 -15.86
N GLY A 120 11.47 18.26 -15.01
CA GLY A 120 10.50 17.73 -14.04
C GLY A 120 10.86 16.62 -13.05
N ARG A 121 12.13 16.45 -12.65
CA ARG A 121 12.52 15.53 -11.56
C ARG A 121 13.02 16.29 -10.33
N PRO A 122 12.63 15.88 -9.10
CA PRO A 122 13.18 16.46 -7.87
C PRO A 122 14.69 16.28 -7.78
N ASP A 123 15.42 17.33 -7.36
CA ASP A 123 16.88 17.28 -7.17
C ASP A 123 17.29 16.28 -6.06
N CYS A 124 16.36 15.96 -5.16
CA CYS A 124 16.54 14.97 -4.11
C CYS A 124 16.44 13.51 -4.60
N GLU A 125 16.04 13.24 -5.86
CA GLU A 125 16.00 11.88 -6.40
C GLU A 125 17.42 11.33 -6.59
N ILE A 126 17.73 10.22 -5.92
CA ILE A 126 19.08 9.62 -5.96
C ILE A 126 19.15 8.41 -6.88
N ALA A 127 18.08 7.62 -6.92
CA ALA A 127 17.95 6.45 -7.76
C ALA A 127 16.48 6.09 -7.96
N TYR A 128 16.22 5.36 -9.03
CA TYR A 128 14.99 4.61 -9.16
C TYR A 128 15.27 3.24 -9.76
N SER A 129 14.36 2.30 -9.49
CA SER A 129 14.37 0.99 -10.12
C SER A 129 13.17 0.83 -11.04
N ARG A 130 13.33 0.04 -12.09
CA ARG A 130 12.22 -0.50 -12.89
C ARG A 130 12.27 -2.01 -12.78
N SER A 131 11.15 -2.60 -12.38
CA SER A 131 11.01 -4.04 -12.27
C SER A 131 9.91 -4.58 -13.17
N ASP A 132 10.25 -5.59 -13.95
CA ASP A 132 9.32 -6.38 -14.78
C ASP A 132 9.26 -7.83 -14.29
N TYR A 133 8.12 -8.48 -14.50
CA TYR A 133 7.86 -9.83 -14.02
C TYR A 133 7.88 -10.81 -15.19
N ASP A 134 8.82 -11.76 -15.19
CA ASP A 134 9.02 -12.70 -16.32
C ASP A 134 8.07 -13.92 -16.33
N GLY A 135 7.17 -14.01 -15.34
CA GLY A 135 6.32 -15.18 -15.09
C GLY A 135 6.71 -15.95 -13.83
N TYR A 136 7.97 -15.84 -13.39
CA TYR A 136 8.53 -16.56 -12.25
C TYR A 136 9.09 -15.64 -11.16
N ARG A 137 9.77 -14.56 -11.56
CA ARG A 137 10.38 -13.59 -10.64
C ARG A 137 10.35 -12.17 -11.20
N TRP A 138 10.63 -11.23 -10.32
CA TRP A 138 10.89 -9.85 -10.69
C TRP A 138 12.35 -9.69 -11.13
N TRP A 139 12.54 -9.02 -12.26
CA TRP A 139 13.83 -8.54 -12.73
C TRP A 139 13.91 -7.05 -12.51
N THR A 140 14.96 -6.58 -11.87
CA THR A 140 15.11 -5.17 -11.52
C THR A 140 16.27 -4.56 -12.30
N THR A 141 15.98 -3.48 -13.02
CA THR A 141 16.97 -2.58 -13.63
C THR A 141 17.09 -1.33 -12.76
N TRP A 142 18.32 -0.91 -12.47
CA TRP A 142 18.62 0.27 -11.65
C TRP A 142 19.04 1.46 -12.49
N PHE A 143 18.64 2.65 -12.06
CA PHE A 143 18.96 3.91 -12.69
C PHE A 143 19.42 4.91 -11.63
N HIS A 144 20.59 5.50 -11.85
CA HIS A 144 21.14 6.54 -10.98
C HIS A 144 20.70 7.91 -11.50
N CYS A 145 20.23 8.77 -10.59
CA CYS A 145 19.76 10.12 -10.93
C CYS A 145 20.84 11.19 -10.72
N ARG A 146 21.89 10.87 -9.98
CA ARG A 146 23.04 11.73 -9.70
C ARG A 146 24.32 11.18 -10.32
N GLN A 147 25.28 12.07 -10.55
CA GLN A 147 26.62 11.68 -11.01
C GLN A 147 27.47 11.15 -9.84
N GLU A 148 27.26 11.70 -8.65
CA GLU A 148 27.96 11.26 -7.45
C GLU A 148 27.52 9.85 -7.03
N PRO A 149 28.45 9.02 -6.54
CA PRO A 149 28.11 7.73 -5.95
C PRO A 149 27.14 7.90 -4.79
N ILE A 150 26.17 6.99 -4.70
CA ILE A 150 25.25 6.94 -3.56
C ILE A 150 26.05 6.51 -2.32
N PRO A 151 25.97 7.25 -1.19
CA PRO A 151 26.58 6.86 0.06
C PRO A 151 26.20 5.43 0.49
N GLU A 152 27.15 4.67 1.04
CA GLU A 152 26.98 3.25 1.35
C GLU A 152 25.79 2.98 2.29
N ASN A 153 25.54 3.87 3.25
CA ASN A 153 24.40 3.78 4.16
C ASN A 153 23.05 3.88 3.41
N LEU A 154 22.95 4.77 2.42
CA LEU A 154 21.74 4.94 1.60
C LEU A 154 21.57 3.75 0.65
N SER A 155 22.64 3.26 0.02
CA SER A 155 22.58 2.06 -0.81
C SER A 155 22.07 0.85 -0.04
N LYS A 156 22.57 0.64 1.20
CA LYS A 156 22.07 -0.44 2.07
C LYS A 156 20.59 -0.27 2.43
N GLU A 157 20.14 0.95 2.69
CA GLU A 157 18.73 1.23 3.00
C GLU A 157 17.81 0.98 1.80
N ILE A 158 18.24 1.40 0.59
CA ILE A 158 17.56 1.11 -0.68
C ILE A 158 17.41 -0.40 -0.88
N ASP A 159 18.51 -1.16 -0.74
CA ASP A 159 18.50 -2.61 -0.92
C ASP A 159 17.60 -3.30 0.11
N GLN A 160 17.65 -2.86 1.38
CA GLN A 160 16.78 -3.40 2.42
C GLN A 160 15.30 -3.15 2.12
N PHE A 161 14.95 -1.97 1.60
CA PHE A 161 13.59 -1.66 1.22
C PHE A 161 13.15 -2.48 0.01
N GLN A 162 13.94 -2.50 -1.07
CA GLN A 162 13.61 -3.24 -2.29
C GLN A 162 13.42 -4.74 -2.01
N ASN A 163 14.31 -5.33 -1.21
CA ASN A 163 14.20 -6.74 -0.81
C ASN A 163 12.96 -6.98 0.06
N ALA A 164 12.67 -6.11 1.02
CA ALA A 164 11.47 -6.23 1.85
C ALA A 164 10.18 -6.07 1.02
N LEU A 165 10.19 -5.23 -0.02
CA LEU A 165 9.06 -5.01 -0.91
C LEU A 165 8.67 -6.29 -1.66
N PHE A 166 9.64 -6.98 -2.27
CA PHE A 166 9.36 -8.23 -2.98
C PHE A 166 9.07 -9.43 -2.07
N CYS A 167 9.38 -9.34 -0.78
CA CYS A 167 8.93 -10.30 0.22
C CYS A 167 7.45 -10.13 0.60
N MET A 168 6.80 -9.03 0.22
CA MET A 168 5.38 -8.84 0.48
C MET A 168 4.53 -9.78 -0.38
N PRO A 169 3.44 -10.36 0.17
CA PRO A 169 2.57 -11.24 -0.60
C PRO A 169 1.89 -10.51 -1.77
N GLU A 170 1.68 -9.19 -1.66
CA GLU A 170 1.11 -8.37 -2.73
C GLU A 170 2.06 -8.17 -3.91
N PHE A 171 3.38 -8.19 -3.69
CA PHE A 171 4.38 -8.08 -4.76
C PHE A 171 5.00 -9.42 -5.13
N LYS A 172 4.40 -10.55 -4.73
CA LYS A 172 4.96 -11.88 -5.04
C LYS A 172 4.89 -12.20 -6.54
N THR A 173 3.81 -11.81 -7.22
CA THR A 173 3.61 -12.03 -8.65
C THR A 173 2.97 -10.81 -9.33
N LEU A 174 2.99 -10.77 -10.66
CA LEU A 174 2.22 -9.76 -11.42
C LEU A 174 0.74 -9.77 -11.03
N GLY A 175 0.14 -10.95 -10.86
CA GLY A 175 -1.28 -11.08 -10.51
C GLY A 175 -1.60 -10.58 -9.10
N THR A 176 -0.69 -10.73 -8.13
CA THR A 176 -0.90 -10.16 -6.80
C THR A 176 -0.74 -8.64 -6.80
N MET A 177 0.19 -8.10 -7.61
CA MET A 177 0.36 -6.66 -7.77
C MET A 177 -0.87 -6.04 -8.44
N GLN A 178 -1.40 -6.67 -9.49
CA GLN A 178 -2.64 -6.22 -10.15
C GLN A 178 -3.83 -6.17 -9.18
N LYS A 179 -3.94 -7.14 -8.26
CA LYS A 179 -4.97 -7.13 -7.20
C LYS A 179 -4.73 -6.00 -6.19
N LEU A 180 -3.47 -5.72 -5.86
CA LEU A 180 -3.11 -4.59 -5.01
C LEU A 180 -3.52 -3.25 -5.64
N CYS A 181 -3.33 -3.09 -6.95
CA CYS A 181 -3.66 -1.85 -7.65
C CYS A 181 -5.12 -1.40 -7.49
N ILE A 182 -6.05 -2.33 -7.25
CA ILE A 182 -7.47 -2.04 -6.99
C ILE A 182 -7.66 -1.11 -5.77
N ILE A 183 -6.76 -1.18 -4.79
CA ILE A 183 -6.80 -0.40 -3.54
C ILE A 183 -5.66 0.64 -3.45
N ALA A 184 -4.89 0.81 -4.51
CA ALA A 184 -3.82 1.81 -4.59
C ALA A 184 -4.37 3.16 -5.09
N ALA A 185 -3.59 4.24 -5.00
CA ALA A 185 -4.02 5.55 -5.48
C ALA A 185 -3.99 5.59 -7.01
N PRO A 186 -5.13 5.75 -7.72
CA PRO A 186 -5.13 5.76 -9.18
C PRO A 186 -4.60 7.08 -9.72
N VAL A 187 -3.81 7.01 -10.79
CA VAL A 187 -3.40 8.16 -11.61
C VAL A 187 -4.18 8.18 -12.93
N GLY A 188 -4.51 7.01 -13.44
CA GLY A 188 -5.33 6.77 -14.62
C GLY A 188 -5.81 5.33 -14.65
N ASP A 189 -6.21 4.83 -15.81
CA ASP A 189 -6.89 3.52 -15.93
C ASP A 189 -5.99 2.31 -15.62
N SER A 190 -4.67 2.46 -15.68
CA SER A 190 -3.72 1.36 -15.52
C SER A 190 -2.43 1.78 -14.82
N GLU A 191 -2.48 2.91 -14.10
CA GLU A 191 -1.35 3.47 -13.38
C GLU A 191 -1.75 3.83 -11.96
N PHE A 192 -0.96 3.35 -11.01
CA PHE A 192 -1.28 3.43 -9.59
C PHE A 192 -0.05 3.80 -8.78
N ASN A 193 -0.28 4.54 -7.71
CA ASN A 193 0.76 4.99 -6.80
C ASN A 193 0.58 4.40 -5.40
N LEU A 194 1.71 4.14 -4.76
CA LEU A 194 1.84 3.95 -3.32
C LEU A 194 3.08 4.70 -2.82
N PHE A 195 3.08 5.05 -1.54
CA PHE A 195 4.12 5.88 -0.94
C PHE A 195 4.59 5.27 0.37
N SER A 196 5.86 5.45 0.67
CA SER A 196 6.45 5.02 1.94
C SER A 196 7.61 5.94 2.31
N GLU A 197 8.09 5.75 3.53
CA GLU A 197 9.24 6.48 4.04
C GLU A 197 10.11 5.55 4.87
N THR A 198 11.41 5.79 4.79
CA THR A 198 12.41 5.19 5.67
C THR A 198 13.07 6.29 6.49
N THR A 199 14.17 5.97 7.18
CA THR A 199 14.89 6.94 8.00
C THR A 199 15.44 8.07 7.14
N HIS A 200 16.03 7.75 5.99
CA HIS A 200 16.69 8.76 5.14
C HIS A 200 16.03 8.95 3.77
N LEU A 201 15.00 8.18 3.43
CA LEU A 201 14.40 8.22 2.09
C LEU A 201 12.89 8.44 2.12
N TYR A 202 12.40 9.31 1.24
CA TYR A 202 11.03 9.23 0.73
C TYR A 202 10.99 8.25 -0.44
N ILE A 203 9.92 7.47 -0.53
CA ILE A 203 9.81 6.37 -1.48
C ILE A 203 8.47 6.42 -2.19
N TRP A 204 8.52 6.47 -3.52
CA TRP A 204 7.34 6.46 -4.39
C TRP A 204 7.35 5.21 -5.27
N LEU A 205 6.29 4.42 -5.16
CA LEU A 205 6.02 3.29 -6.05
C LEU A 205 5.03 3.71 -7.12
N ARG A 206 5.37 3.47 -8.38
CA ARG A 206 4.44 3.61 -9.51
C ARG A 206 4.27 2.25 -10.19
N MET A 207 3.06 1.72 -10.14
CA MET A 207 2.69 0.41 -10.69
C MET A 207 1.90 0.62 -11.97
N LEU A 208 2.41 0.05 -13.07
CA LEU A 208 1.75 0.01 -14.36
C LEU A 208 1.16 -1.39 -14.56
N THR A 209 -0.11 -1.46 -14.92
CA THR A 209 -0.82 -2.73 -15.16
C THR A 209 -1.27 -2.91 -16.61
N GLN A 210 -0.81 -2.04 -17.52
CA GLN A 210 -1.20 -2.10 -18.92
C GLN A 210 -0.79 -3.45 -19.55
N PRO A 211 -1.67 -4.11 -20.32
CA PRO A 211 -1.32 -5.35 -21.00
C PRO A 211 -0.05 -5.17 -21.85
N LYS A 212 0.94 -6.05 -21.66
CA LYS A 212 2.25 -6.03 -22.34
C LYS A 212 3.16 -4.82 -22.02
N ASN A 213 2.75 -3.93 -21.11
CA ASN A 213 3.55 -2.79 -20.67
C ASN A 213 3.40 -2.57 -19.14
N TYR A 214 3.48 -3.66 -18.38
CA TYR A 214 3.43 -3.64 -16.93
C TYR A 214 4.83 -3.46 -16.35
N ASN A 215 4.95 -2.61 -15.34
CA ASN A 215 6.21 -2.31 -14.67
C ASN A 215 5.94 -1.85 -13.25
N LEU A 216 6.84 -2.19 -12.32
CA LEU A 216 6.92 -1.57 -11.02
C LEU A 216 8.11 -0.62 -11.00
N TYR A 217 7.84 0.68 -10.90
CA TYR A 217 8.86 1.68 -10.62
C TYR A 217 8.93 1.96 -9.12
N VAL A 218 10.14 2.07 -8.59
CA VAL A 218 10.38 2.49 -7.21
C VAL A 218 11.40 3.62 -7.23
N HIS A 219 10.96 4.82 -6.86
CA HIS A 219 11.77 6.03 -6.81
C HIS A 219 12.21 6.30 -5.36
N TYR A 220 13.48 6.67 -5.21
CA TYR A 220 14.10 6.96 -3.91
C TYR A 220 14.59 8.41 -3.89
N TYR A 221 14.06 9.17 -2.93
CA TYR A 221 14.41 10.56 -2.72
C TYR A 221 15.10 10.72 -1.37
N GLN A 222 16.27 11.33 -1.36
CA GLN A 222 17.00 11.60 -0.13
C GLN A 222 16.30 12.71 0.67
N LYS A 223 16.00 12.43 1.94
CA LYS A 223 15.52 13.44 2.89
C LYS A 223 16.64 14.44 3.18
N GLU A 224 16.28 15.71 3.32
CA GLU A 224 17.21 16.69 3.90
C GLU A 224 17.50 16.29 5.36
N LEU A 225 18.77 16.33 5.76
CA LEU A 225 19.14 16.13 7.16
C LEU A 225 18.62 17.33 7.96
N SER A 226 17.57 17.12 8.75
CA SER A 226 17.11 18.09 9.75
C SER A 226 18.07 18.20 10.92
#